data_AF-A0AB34D985-F1
#
_entry.id   AF-A0AB34D985-F1
#
_cell.length_a   1.000
_cell.length_b   1.000
_cell.length_c   1.000
_cell.angle_alpha   90.00
_cell.angle_beta   90.00
_cell.angle_gamma   90.00
#
_symmetry.space_group_name_H-M   'P 1'
#
loop_
_entity.id
_entity.type
_entity.pdbx_description
1 polymer ?
#
loop_
_entity_poly.entity_id
_entity_poly.type
_entity_poly.pdbx_seq_one_letter_code
_entity_poly.pdbx_strand_id
1 'polypeptide(L)'
;MVFRCHYILVLEGFITQKKRLKHGGKDAGIEPPPYSNAAHHLTPWNDKRAIEAQELLKEFGIHHDSAANGVFLPYKVNEYVTTEVLHIGNHGTDYMKEVTKVLKEVKEYGGTQADAVAALHDIRIRLLDGSLKLNSPK
;
A
#
# COMPACT_ATOMS: atom_id res chain seq x y z
N MET A 1 3.94 18.45 18.92
CA MET A 1 3.02 17.28 18.91
C MET A 1 1.78 17.63 18.08
N VAL A 2 1.84 17.51 16.75
CA VAL A 2 0.67 17.79 15.86
C VAL A 2 0.55 16.76 14.72
N PHE A 3 1.62 16.03 14.40
CA PHE A 3 1.70 15.15 13.24
C PHE A 3 0.94 13.83 13.34
N ARG A 4 0.59 13.39 14.55
CA ARG A 4 -0.15 12.13 14.75
C ARG A 4 -1.64 12.25 14.36
N CYS A 5 -2.15 13.47 14.17
CA CYS A 5 -3.56 13.72 13.85
C CYS A 5 -3.84 13.83 12.34
N HIS A 6 -2.91 14.38 11.54
CA HIS A 6 -3.07 14.41 10.08
C HIS A 6 -2.91 13.04 9.42
N TYR A 7 -2.06 12.18 9.99
CA TYR A 7 -1.87 10.81 9.50
C TYR A 7 -3.16 9.98 9.60
N ILE A 8 -3.97 10.20 10.65
CA ILE A 8 -5.23 9.50 10.89
C ILE A 8 -6.30 9.84 9.84
N LEU A 9 -6.35 11.08 9.36
CA LEU A 9 -7.31 11.48 8.31
C LEU A 9 -6.99 10.88 6.94
N VAL A 10 -5.71 10.67 6.65
CA VAL A 10 -5.22 9.95 5.45
C VAL A 10 -5.59 8.45 5.53
N LEU A 11 -5.51 7.86 6.73
CA LEU A 11 -5.79 6.44 7.01
C LEU A 11 -7.26 6.05 6.84
N GLU A 12 -8.20 6.87 7.31
CA GLU A 12 -9.66 6.65 7.13
C GLU A 12 -10.05 6.57 5.64
N GLY A 13 -9.42 7.39 4.79
CA GLY A 13 -9.68 7.39 3.35
C GLY A 13 -9.20 6.12 2.64
N PHE A 14 -8.12 5.50 3.14
CA PHE A 14 -7.58 4.25 2.61
C PHE A 14 -8.42 3.01 2.95
N ILE A 15 -9.19 3.08 4.05
CA ILE A 15 -10.06 1.99 4.53
C ILE A 15 -11.34 1.91 3.70
N THR A 16 -11.79 3.04 3.13
CA THR A 16 -12.99 3.06 2.28
C THR A 16 -12.63 2.90 0.80
N GLN A 17 -13.08 1.81 0.17
CA GLN A 17 -12.94 1.50 -1.28
C GLN A 17 -13.50 2.59 -2.24
N LYS A 18 -14.10 3.66 -1.70
CA LYS A 18 -14.79 4.71 -2.45
C LYS A 18 -13.87 5.57 -3.31
N LYS A 19 -12.55 5.44 -3.20
CA LYS A 19 -11.60 6.37 -3.81
C LYS A 19 -10.51 5.63 -4.60
N ARG A 20 -10.28 6.04 -5.85
CA ARG A 20 -9.28 5.44 -6.76
C ARG A 20 -7.94 6.16 -6.63
N LEU A 21 -6.85 5.40 -6.56
CA LEU A 21 -5.48 5.88 -6.68
C LEU A 21 -5.22 6.18 -8.17
N LYS A 22 -5.30 7.44 -8.58
CA LYS A 22 -4.83 7.85 -9.92
C LYS A 22 -3.31 8.09 -9.87
N HIS A 23 -2.60 7.69 -10.93
CA HIS A 23 -1.21 8.11 -11.17
C HIS A 23 -1.15 9.64 -11.10
N GLY A 24 -0.45 10.20 -10.11
CA GLY A 24 -0.37 11.66 -9.89
C GLY A 24 -1.18 12.22 -8.71
N GLY A 25 -1.81 11.36 -7.89
CA GLY A 25 -2.17 11.72 -6.51
C GLY A 25 -3.42 12.59 -6.29
N LYS A 26 -4.19 12.92 -7.32
CA LYS A 26 -5.41 13.75 -7.17
C LYS A 26 -6.63 13.00 -7.67
N ASP A 27 -7.32 12.35 -6.73
CA ASP A 27 -8.74 11.93 -6.74
C ASP A 27 -9.02 10.83 -5.71
N ALA A 28 -7.99 10.39 -4.95
CA ALA A 28 -8.18 9.44 -3.87
C ALA A 28 -8.82 10.07 -2.62
N GLY A 29 -9.19 11.38 -2.63
CA GLY A 29 -9.71 12.13 -1.47
C GLY A 29 -8.94 11.88 -0.16
N ILE A 30 -7.67 11.50 -0.30
CA ILE A 30 -6.68 11.24 0.72
C ILE A 30 -5.63 12.30 0.45
N GLU A 31 -5.39 13.17 1.42
CA GLU A 31 -4.37 14.20 1.27
C GLU A 31 -2.99 13.54 1.30
N PRO A 32 -2.14 13.77 0.28
CA PRO A 32 -0.78 13.26 0.31
C PRO A 32 -0.02 13.93 1.47
N PRO A 33 0.96 13.25 2.08
CA PRO A 33 1.81 13.84 3.10
C PRO A 33 2.49 15.15 2.61
N PRO A 34 2.83 16.09 3.51
CA PRO A 34 3.39 17.41 3.15
C PRO A 34 4.87 17.35 2.77
N TYR A 35 5.32 16.26 2.15
CA TYR A 35 6.67 16.05 1.64
C TYR A 35 6.60 15.44 0.24
N SER A 36 7.69 15.53 -0.53
CA SER A 36 7.72 14.97 -1.89
C SER A 36 7.52 13.45 -1.87
N ASN A 37 6.39 13.00 -2.42
CA ASN A 37 5.95 11.61 -2.41
C ASN A 37 5.29 11.23 -3.75
N ALA A 38 5.13 9.92 -3.96
CA ALA A 38 4.37 9.35 -5.06
C ALA A 38 3.47 8.22 -4.58
N ALA A 39 2.33 8.09 -5.25
CA ALA A 39 1.42 6.97 -5.07
C ALA A 39 2.07 5.70 -5.64
N HIS A 40 2.13 4.64 -4.83
CA HIS A 40 2.70 3.35 -5.17
C HIS A 40 1.66 2.26 -4.91
N HIS A 41 1.48 1.35 -5.87
CA HIS A 41 0.58 0.20 -5.65
C HIS A 41 1.26 -0.85 -4.77
N LEU A 42 0.52 -1.40 -3.81
CA LEU A 42 0.97 -2.53 -3.01
C LEU A 42 1.06 -3.79 -3.87
N THR A 43 0.03 -4.04 -4.68
CA THR A 43 0.02 -5.07 -5.72
C THR A 43 0.02 -4.40 -7.10
N PRO A 44 1.12 -4.48 -7.88
CA PRO A 44 1.17 -3.94 -9.24
C PRO A 44 0.28 -4.73 -10.20
N TRP A 45 -0.40 -4.06 -11.13
CA TRP A 45 -1.29 -4.70 -12.11
C TRP A 45 -0.55 -5.28 -13.33
N ASN A 46 0.66 -4.79 -13.63
CA ASN A 46 1.45 -5.14 -14.81
C ASN A 46 2.65 -6.05 -14.52
N ASP A 47 2.69 -6.68 -13.35
CA ASP A 47 3.75 -7.63 -12.97
C ASP A 47 3.21 -9.07 -12.96
N LYS A 48 3.86 -9.95 -13.73
CA LYS A 48 3.48 -11.38 -13.81
C LYS A 48 3.67 -12.11 -12.48
N ARG A 49 4.54 -11.62 -11.60
CA ARG A 49 4.75 -12.18 -10.25
C ARG A 49 3.59 -11.86 -9.30
N ALA A 50 2.75 -10.89 -9.67
CA ALA A 50 1.63 -10.43 -8.85
C ALA A 50 0.29 -11.05 -9.23
N ILE A 51 0.23 -11.96 -10.21
CA ILE A 51 -1.02 -12.53 -10.74
C ILE A 51 -1.90 -13.10 -9.62
N GLU A 52 -1.35 -13.91 -8.73
CA GLU A 52 -2.11 -14.51 -7.63
C GLU A 52 -2.67 -13.44 -6.67
N ALA A 53 -1.86 -12.43 -6.31
CA ALA A 53 -2.34 -11.31 -5.50
C ALA A 53 -3.42 -10.49 -6.22
N GLN A 54 -3.31 -10.30 -7.54
CA GLN A 54 -4.32 -9.61 -8.35
C GLN A 54 -5.65 -10.36 -8.36
N GLU A 55 -5.61 -11.69 -8.48
CA GLU A 55 -6.79 -12.56 -8.41
C GLU A 55 -7.44 -12.49 -7.03
N LEU A 56 -6.65 -12.58 -5.96
CA LEU A 56 -7.14 -12.43 -4.58
C LEU A 56 -7.80 -11.07 -4.35
N LEU A 57 -7.18 -9.97 -4.80
CA LEU A 57 -7.81 -8.64 -4.73
C LEU A 57 -9.16 -8.61 -5.42
N LYS A 58 -9.26 -9.18 -6.63
CA LYS A 58 -10.51 -9.28 -7.38
C LYS A 58 -11.57 -10.10 -6.62
N GLU A 59 -11.19 -11.22 -6.02
CA GLU A 59 -12.10 -12.05 -5.21
C GLU A 59 -12.62 -11.31 -3.97
N PHE A 60 -11.79 -10.50 -3.33
CA PHE A 60 -12.21 -9.60 -2.24
C PHE A 60 -12.95 -8.35 -2.75
N GLY A 61 -13.17 -8.20 -4.05
CA GLY A 61 -13.84 -7.03 -4.64
C GLY A 61 -13.02 -5.73 -4.57
N ILE A 62 -11.70 -5.84 -4.41
CA ILE A 62 -10.77 -4.71 -4.35
C ILE A 62 -10.26 -4.42 -5.75
N HIS A 63 -10.59 -3.24 -6.30
CA HIS A 63 -10.08 -2.83 -7.60
C HIS A 63 -8.57 -2.58 -7.55
N HIS A 64 -7.83 -2.87 -8.63
CA HIS A 64 -6.37 -2.69 -8.66
C HIS A 64 -5.94 -1.23 -8.41
N ASP A 65 -6.68 -0.26 -8.96
CA ASP A 65 -6.51 1.18 -8.64
C ASP A 65 -7.19 1.62 -7.34
N SER A 66 -7.64 0.71 -6.46
CA SER A 66 -8.24 1.13 -5.19
C SER A 66 -7.19 1.82 -4.32
N ALA A 67 -7.59 2.86 -3.59
CA ALA A 67 -6.75 3.41 -2.52
C ALA A 67 -6.29 2.30 -1.55
N ALA A 68 -7.14 1.33 -1.23
CA ALA A 68 -6.77 0.21 -0.36
C ALA A 68 -5.53 -0.56 -0.85
N ASN A 69 -5.30 -0.60 -2.17
CA ASN A 69 -4.12 -1.19 -2.81
C ASN A 69 -2.97 -0.18 -3.01
N GLY A 70 -2.96 0.95 -2.29
CA GLY A 70 -1.99 2.02 -2.48
C GLY A 70 -1.29 2.48 -1.19
N VAL A 71 -0.13 3.09 -1.37
CA VAL A 71 0.65 3.78 -0.34
C VAL A 71 1.36 4.99 -0.95
N PHE A 72 1.52 6.08 -0.19
CA PHE A 72 2.37 7.20 -0.61
C PHE A 72 3.79 6.97 -0.10
N LEU A 73 4.74 6.81 -1.02
CA LEU A 73 6.15 6.62 -0.69
C LEU A 73 6.97 7.86 -1.05
N PRO A 74 7.89 8.29 -0.17
CA PRO A 74 8.74 9.46 -0.40
C PRO A 74 9.82 9.18 -1.45
N TYR A 75 10.20 10.20 -2.21
CA TYR A 75 11.31 10.06 -3.19
C TYR A 75 12.70 10.06 -2.54
N LYS A 76 12.81 10.68 -1.36
CA LYS A 76 14.07 10.84 -0.62
C LYS A 76 13.81 10.91 0.88
N VAL A 77 14.79 10.44 1.65
CA VAL A 77 14.87 10.67 3.10
C VAL A 77 14.87 12.18 3.34
N ASN A 78 14.12 12.61 4.35
CA ASN A 78 14.01 14.01 4.73
C ASN A 78 13.71 14.13 6.24
N GLU A 79 13.57 15.33 6.76
CA GLU A 79 13.33 15.55 8.20
C GLU A 79 12.03 14.89 8.73
N TYR A 80 11.07 14.59 7.84
CA TYR A 80 9.82 13.89 8.14
C TYR A 80 9.86 12.39 7.81
N VAL A 81 10.86 11.95 7.06
CA VAL A 81 10.95 10.60 6.49
C VAL A 81 12.30 10.02 6.84
N THR A 82 12.32 9.15 7.85
CA THR A 82 13.56 8.56 8.37
C THR A 82 13.61 7.05 8.20
N THR A 83 12.47 6.39 8.09
CA THR A 83 12.38 4.92 8.14
C THR A 83 11.59 4.34 6.97
N GLU A 84 10.74 5.15 6.33
CA GLU A 84 9.88 4.75 5.23
C GLU A 84 10.70 4.24 4.03
N VAL A 85 10.16 3.24 3.35
CA VAL A 85 10.68 2.80 2.07
C VAL A 85 10.53 3.93 1.05
N LEU A 86 11.63 4.26 0.36
CA LEU A 86 11.60 5.25 -0.70
C LEU A 86 10.87 4.70 -1.94
N HIS A 87 10.28 5.59 -2.74
CA HIS A 87 9.73 5.28 -4.06
C HIS A 87 10.86 5.01 -5.08
N ILE A 88 11.70 4.03 -4.81
CA ILE A 88 12.89 3.67 -5.58
C ILE A 88 12.78 2.21 -6.01
N GLY A 89 12.68 2.00 -7.32
CA GLY A 89 12.69 0.69 -7.94
C GLY A 89 11.34 -0.02 -8.00
N ASN A 90 11.36 -1.22 -8.56
CA ASN A 90 10.20 -2.10 -8.69
C ASN A 90 10.03 -2.99 -7.45
N HIS A 91 8.85 -3.59 -7.33
CA HIS A 91 8.54 -4.65 -6.38
C HIS A 91 9.55 -5.80 -6.49
N GLY A 92 10.24 -6.09 -5.39
CA GLY A 92 11.07 -7.26 -5.21
C GLY A 92 10.23 -8.53 -5.16
N THR A 93 10.84 -9.66 -5.52
CA THR A 93 10.15 -10.95 -5.52
C THR A 93 9.68 -11.34 -4.12
N ASP A 94 10.48 -11.08 -3.08
CA ASP A 94 10.13 -11.42 -1.70
C ASP A 94 9.01 -10.53 -1.16
N TYR A 95 9.01 -9.25 -1.51
CA TYR A 95 7.88 -8.35 -1.22
C TYR A 95 6.59 -8.89 -1.85
N MET A 96 6.63 -9.29 -3.13
CA MET A 96 5.43 -9.83 -3.78
C MET A 96 4.92 -11.12 -3.15
N LYS A 97 5.83 -12.02 -2.75
CA LYS A 97 5.46 -13.25 -2.01
C LYS A 97 4.79 -12.91 -0.67
N GLU A 98 5.27 -11.91 0.04
CA GLU A 98 4.69 -11.48 1.31
C GLU A 98 3.27 -10.91 1.12
N VAL A 99 3.07 -10.03 0.12
CA VAL A 99 1.73 -9.50 -0.20
C VAL A 99 0.77 -10.64 -0.55
N THR A 100 1.18 -11.56 -1.42
CA THR A 100 0.36 -12.72 -1.79
C THR A 100 0.04 -13.58 -0.58
N LYS A 101 1.05 -13.91 0.26
CA LYS A 101 0.89 -14.72 1.45
C LYS A 101 -0.18 -14.14 2.39
N VAL A 102 -0.07 -12.85 2.72
CA VAL A 102 -1.00 -12.16 3.62
C VAL A 102 -2.44 -12.21 3.09
N LEU A 103 -2.65 -11.93 1.80
CA LEU A 103 -3.98 -12.01 1.18
C LEU A 103 -4.52 -13.45 1.15
N LYS A 104 -3.65 -14.43 0.94
CA LYS A 104 -4.03 -15.84 0.93
C LYS A 104 -4.44 -16.32 2.32
N GLU A 105 -3.72 -15.94 3.36
CA GLU A 105 -4.07 -16.24 4.75
C GLU A 105 -5.46 -15.68 5.09
N VAL A 106 -5.73 -14.41 4.77
CA VAL A 106 -7.08 -13.82 4.95
C VAL A 106 -8.15 -14.68 4.26
N LYS A 107 -7.88 -15.13 3.03
CA LYS A 107 -8.82 -15.96 2.27
C LYS A 107 -9.04 -17.34 2.92
N GLU A 108 -7.96 -18.01 3.30
CA GLU A 108 -7.97 -19.34 3.91
C GLU A 108 -8.73 -19.35 5.25
N TYR A 109 -8.67 -18.26 6.01
CA TYR A 109 -9.44 -18.09 7.26
C TYR A 109 -10.89 -17.59 7.03
N GLY A 110 -11.35 -17.48 5.78
CA GLY A 110 -12.71 -17.04 5.47
C GLY A 110 -12.95 -15.55 5.68
N GLY A 111 -11.90 -14.73 5.62
CA GLY A 111 -11.96 -13.29 5.80
C GLY A 111 -12.79 -12.57 4.73
N THR A 112 -13.25 -11.38 5.10
CA THR A 112 -14.07 -10.50 4.26
C THR A 112 -13.21 -9.51 3.47
N GLN A 113 -13.86 -8.70 2.63
CA GLN A 113 -13.21 -7.55 2.00
C GLN A 113 -12.56 -6.61 3.04
N ALA A 114 -13.21 -6.40 4.19
CA ALA A 114 -12.68 -5.52 5.23
C ALA A 114 -11.38 -6.07 5.84
N ASP A 115 -11.30 -7.38 6.03
CA ASP A 115 -10.11 -8.04 6.55
C ASP A 115 -8.94 -7.95 5.56
N ALA A 116 -9.21 -8.11 4.26
CA ALA A 116 -8.20 -7.92 3.22
C ALA A 116 -7.70 -6.47 3.16
N VAL A 117 -8.59 -5.47 3.33
CA VAL A 117 -8.19 -4.06 3.43
C VAL A 117 -7.34 -3.80 4.67
N ALA A 118 -7.69 -4.40 5.81
CA ALA A 118 -6.91 -4.30 7.04
C ALA A 118 -5.52 -4.93 6.89
N ALA A 119 -5.42 -6.06 6.19
CA ALA A 119 -4.16 -6.73 5.93
C ALA A 119 -3.26 -5.93 4.97
N LEU A 120 -3.82 -5.34 3.91
CA LEU A 120 -3.10 -4.38 3.05
C LEU A 120 -2.67 -3.12 3.82
N HIS A 121 -3.47 -2.70 4.79
CA HIS A 121 -3.12 -1.59 5.67
C HIS A 121 -1.92 -1.94 6.57
N ASP A 122 -1.84 -3.15 7.10
CA ASP A 122 -0.66 -3.62 7.86
C ASP A 122 0.62 -3.58 7.00
N ILE A 123 0.55 -4.09 5.76
CA ILE A 123 1.65 -3.99 4.79
C ILE A 123 2.06 -2.54 4.57
N ARG A 124 1.09 -1.62 4.44
CA ARG A 124 1.35 -0.18 4.32
C ARG A 124 2.14 0.33 5.52
N ILE A 125 1.73 0.00 6.74
CA ILE A 125 2.44 0.41 7.97
C ILE A 125 3.87 -0.11 7.96
N ARG A 126 4.06 -1.39 7.64
CA ARG A 126 5.39 -2.02 7.59
C ARG A 126 6.32 -1.42 6.53
N LEU A 127 5.78 -0.91 5.43
CA LEU A 127 6.55 -0.14 4.44
C LEU A 127 6.96 1.24 4.96
N LEU A 128 6.10 1.87 5.76
CA LEU A 128 6.33 3.22 6.29
C LEU A 128 7.25 3.23 7.52
N ASP A 129 7.18 2.21 8.36
CA ASP A 129 8.13 2.03 9.46
C ASP A 129 9.45 1.36 9.01
N GLY A 130 9.49 0.88 7.75
CA GLY A 130 10.67 0.29 7.15
C GLY A 130 10.97 -1.16 7.56
N SER A 131 10.10 -1.81 8.33
CA SER A 131 10.21 -3.22 8.70
C SER A 131 9.97 -4.18 7.53
N LEU A 132 9.24 -3.72 6.51
CA LEU A 132 9.12 -4.38 5.20
C LEU A 132 9.85 -3.55 4.14
N LYS A 133 10.62 -4.21 3.27
CA LYS A 133 11.33 -3.57 2.16
C LYS A 133 10.61 -3.87 0.84
N LEU A 134 10.50 -2.88 -0.05
CA LEU A 134 9.99 -3.10 -1.40
C LEU A 134 10.95 -3.93 -2.25
N ASN A 135 12.24 -3.78 -2.04
CA ASN A 135 13.29 -4.49 -2.76
C ASN A 135 14.40 -4.89 -1.79
N SER A 136 15.15 -5.93 -2.15
CA SER A 136 16.41 -6.21 -1.50
C SER A 136 17.41 -5.14 -1.94
N PRO A 137 18.13 -4.47 -1.03
CA PRO A 137 19.22 -3.59 -1.42
C PRO A 137 20.22 -4.41 -2.26
N LYS A 138 20.66 -3.83 -3.38
CA LYS A 138 21.77 -4.39 -4.16
C LYS A 138 23.08 -4.23 -3.42
#